data_AF-A0A1Y3NKS5-F1
#
_entry.id   AF-A0A1Y3NKS5-F1
#
_cell.length_a   1.000
_cell.length_b   1.000
_cell.length_c   1.000
_cell.angle_alpha   90.00
_cell.angle_beta   90.00
_cell.angle_gamma   90.00
#
_symmetry.space_group_name_H-M   'P 1'
#
loop_
_entity.id
_entity.type
_entity.pdbx_description
1 polymer ?
#
loop_
_entity_poly.entity_id
_entity_poly.type
_entity_poly.pdbx_seq_one_letter_code
_entity_poly.pdbx_strand_id
1 'polypeptide(L)'
;MNTDYLELLYINNTLIENISTFYKPIFQITFGEISFHNTDFNNINIYGDLNECFLRYIESNDIQKDITFQNINISQVKSNGNVIKFKGNKINIMFDNVNIINSSSYGNFLKCDAEKTIFQFNHLNFYENINSNKFENGLFNFVNSIDILINNSKFSNNTSSSNGIIYLNEIKNMNISVLNSSFYNNSCTSNGGIFSIVANYNPVDTYEKQIKIENAIFEKNEANNFGGVFYSCVNSSYDLNIKNSSFINNFAGIAGGVIFFEQIIDKIKTFVNNYFNETNNYNNYIINNKANSHGNIYATHPSKLIHDKTYKYINEINSGGSISLTLKLLDELENMVYDTEKYYSNIDVQMVLHNCNNQTIPNYYISNDHNVFNNEIKDYFETKEIQSEDYSDFQNLLFYFIRNNVSIAAHYFINQGISICSKVSYKYEIESTTNNEDNNNNNNNNNNNNNNNNENIDENNNPENKKIITTIWNDLNILEYLLGENALSEKKMDLFPFFWLPVIKTLNFPIGKLLVDYADAHDIVFTIDDINSRGDTSLLNTIYYGNTEFEKLIMDYATRHKILLKINHINNKNQYPFLLAKINNNNNEIIGLLWDYAQENNIKLMVHGI
;
A
#
# COMPACT_ATOMS: atom_id res chain seq x y z
N MET A 1 -35.36 -28.50 -17.78
CA MET A 1 -35.88 -27.49 -18.73
C MET A 1 -36.78 -26.55 -17.95
N ASN A 2 -36.22 -25.53 -17.31
CA ASN A 2 -36.98 -24.32 -16.98
C ASN A 2 -36.36 -23.25 -17.87
N THR A 3 -37.05 -22.91 -18.95
CA THR A 3 -36.77 -21.72 -19.74
C THR A 3 -37.16 -20.54 -18.87
N ASP A 4 -36.21 -20.00 -18.13
CA ASP A 4 -36.33 -18.68 -17.52
C ASP A 4 -36.57 -17.69 -18.67
N TYR A 5 -37.80 -17.23 -18.82
CA TYR A 5 -38.10 -16.14 -19.73
C TYR A 5 -37.24 -14.95 -19.30
N LEU A 6 -36.33 -14.51 -20.17
CA LEU A 6 -35.69 -13.20 -20.03
C LEU A 6 -36.81 -12.16 -20.10
N GLU A 7 -37.28 -11.70 -18.93
CA GLU A 7 -38.14 -10.52 -18.89
C GLU A 7 -37.31 -9.31 -19.33
N LEU A 8 -37.66 -8.75 -20.48
CA LEU A 8 -37.15 -7.48 -20.96
C LEU A 8 -38.10 -6.38 -20.49
N LEU A 9 -37.64 -5.52 -19.58
CA LEU A 9 -38.37 -4.29 -19.25
C LEU A 9 -37.95 -3.18 -20.21
N TYR A 10 -38.85 -2.81 -21.13
CA TYR A 10 -38.64 -1.73 -22.09
C TYR A 10 -39.51 -0.53 -21.73
N ILE A 11 -38.89 0.59 -21.36
CA ILE A 11 -39.58 1.84 -21.01
C ILE A 11 -39.21 2.90 -22.04
N ASN A 12 -40.22 3.48 -22.69
CA ASN A 12 -40.03 4.45 -23.78
C ASN A 12 -41.00 5.62 -23.67
N ASN A 13 -40.54 6.84 -23.97
CA ASN A 13 -41.34 8.07 -23.97
C ASN A 13 -42.10 8.27 -22.65
N THR A 14 -41.39 8.18 -21.52
CA THR A 14 -42.00 8.21 -20.18
C THR A 14 -41.47 9.39 -19.36
N LEU A 15 -42.33 10.03 -18.57
CA LEU A 15 -41.94 10.95 -17.50
C LEU A 15 -42.17 10.27 -16.15
N ILE A 16 -41.12 10.22 -15.34
CA ILE A 16 -41.10 9.66 -13.99
C ILE A 16 -40.71 10.79 -13.05
N GLU A 17 -41.68 11.38 -12.36
CA GLU A 17 -41.43 12.55 -11.54
C GLU A 17 -42.07 12.50 -10.16
N ASN A 18 -41.49 13.22 -9.20
CA ASN A 18 -42.02 13.42 -7.86
C ASN A 18 -42.24 12.11 -7.08
N ILE A 19 -41.33 11.14 -7.27
CA ILE A 19 -41.38 9.85 -6.59
C ILE A 19 -40.56 9.89 -5.31
N SER A 20 -41.10 9.31 -4.24
CA SER A 20 -40.34 9.02 -3.03
C SER A 20 -40.45 7.54 -2.69
N THR A 21 -39.33 6.86 -2.45
CA THR A 21 -39.32 5.49 -1.92
C THR A 21 -38.65 5.46 -0.56
N PHE A 22 -39.19 4.63 0.34
CA PHE A 22 -38.70 4.48 1.71
C PHE A 22 -38.15 3.10 2.09
N TYR A 23 -38.22 2.14 1.17
CA TYR A 23 -37.84 0.76 1.49
C TYR A 23 -37.32 -0.05 0.30
N LYS A 24 -38.02 -0.05 -0.84
CA LYS A 24 -37.63 -0.85 -2.02
C LYS A 24 -37.12 0.00 -3.18
N PRO A 25 -36.32 -0.58 -4.08
CA PRO A 25 -35.94 0.12 -5.30
C PRO A 25 -37.17 0.53 -6.12
N ILE A 26 -37.11 1.67 -6.80
CA ILE A 26 -38.18 2.07 -7.74
C ILE A 26 -38.24 1.07 -8.90
N PHE A 27 -37.07 0.70 -9.43
CA PHE A 27 -36.92 -0.38 -10.40
C PHE A 27 -36.01 -1.48 -9.82
N GLN A 28 -36.58 -2.66 -9.58
CA GLN A 28 -35.84 -3.84 -9.15
C GLN A 28 -35.96 -4.93 -10.21
N ILE A 29 -34.84 -5.35 -10.79
CA ILE A 29 -34.82 -6.39 -11.83
C ILE A 29 -33.81 -7.45 -11.46
N THR A 30 -34.29 -8.69 -11.41
CA THR A 30 -33.46 -9.86 -11.15
C THR A 30 -33.50 -10.73 -12.38
N PHE A 31 -32.34 -11.04 -12.95
CA PHE A 31 -32.19 -11.93 -14.11
C PHE A 31 -32.81 -11.46 -15.44
N GLY A 32 -33.43 -10.27 -15.50
CA GLY A 32 -33.99 -9.64 -16.71
C GLY A 32 -33.08 -8.62 -17.40
N GLU A 33 -33.42 -8.25 -18.63
CA GLU A 33 -32.80 -7.13 -19.36
C GLU A 33 -33.67 -5.87 -19.23
N ILE A 34 -33.07 -4.70 -19.44
CA ILE A 34 -33.82 -3.45 -19.35
C ILE A 34 -33.18 -2.31 -20.11
N SER A 35 -34.03 -1.62 -20.86
CA SER A 35 -33.69 -0.40 -21.57
C SER A 35 -34.69 0.72 -21.31
N PHE A 36 -34.13 1.91 -21.14
CA PHE A 36 -34.87 3.17 -21.09
C PHE A 36 -34.55 3.98 -22.35
N HIS A 37 -35.60 4.46 -23.01
CA HIS A 37 -35.50 5.34 -24.17
C HIS A 37 -36.36 6.58 -23.95
N ASN A 38 -35.85 7.76 -24.28
CA ASN A 38 -36.62 9.01 -24.22
C ASN A 38 -37.39 9.16 -22.90
N THR A 39 -36.70 8.94 -21.78
CA THR A 39 -37.32 8.88 -20.45
C THR A 39 -36.70 9.92 -19.53
N ASP A 40 -37.55 10.67 -18.84
CA ASP A 40 -37.16 11.71 -17.90
C ASP A 40 -37.44 11.26 -16.47
N PHE A 41 -36.42 11.35 -15.61
CA PHE A 41 -36.49 11.16 -14.18
C PHE A 41 -36.26 12.51 -13.51
N ASN A 42 -37.25 13.01 -12.77
CA ASN A 42 -37.16 14.31 -12.12
C ASN A 42 -37.66 14.27 -10.68
N ASN A 43 -36.94 14.94 -9.77
CA ASN A 43 -37.34 15.06 -8.36
C ASN A 43 -37.64 13.69 -7.72
N ILE A 44 -36.62 12.83 -7.68
CA ILE A 44 -36.70 11.48 -7.12
C ILE A 44 -36.03 11.45 -5.76
N ASN A 45 -36.76 11.02 -4.73
CA ASN A 45 -36.27 10.90 -3.37
C ASN A 45 -36.16 9.42 -2.96
N ILE A 46 -35.00 9.03 -2.44
CA ILE A 46 -34.66 7.65 -2.10
C ILE A 46 -34.21 7.63 -0.64
N TYR A 47 -35.06 7.14 0.26
CA TYR A 47 -34.86 7.26 1.71
C TYR A 47 -35.20 5.96 2.46
N GLY A 48 -34.26 5.02 2.57
CA GLY A 48 -34.51 3.86 3.43
C GLY A 48 -33.22 3.28 3.97
N ASP A 49 -33.27 2.00 4.32
CA ASP A 49 -32.07 1.33 4.82
C ASP A 49 -30.96 1.37 3.77
N LEU A 50 -29.76 1.70 4.25
CA LEU A 50 -28.57 1.84 3.41
C LEU A 50 -28.38 0.54 2.62
N ASN A 51 -28.28 0.66 1.30
CA ASN A 51 -28.13 -0.46 0.35
C ASN A 51 -29.38 -1.31 0.06
N GLU A 52 -30.57 -0.87 0.47
CA GLU A 52 -31.83 -1.51 0.08
C GLU A 52 -32.70 -0.61 -0.83
N CYS A 53 -32.52 0.71 -0.73
CA CYS A 53 -33.24 1.71 -1.51
C CYS A 53 -32.40 2.26 -2.67
N PHE A 54 -32.93 2.18 -3.89
CA PHE A 54 -32.28 2.69 -5.10
C PHE A 54 -33.31 3.27 -6.08
N LEU A 55 -32.88 4.17 -6.96
CA LEU A 55 -33.62 4.44 -8.20
C LEU A 55 -33.72 3.13 -9.00
N ARG A 56 -32.61 2.39 -9.08
CA ARG A 56 -32.54 1.14 -9.82
C ARG A 56 -31.56 0.14 -9.21
N TYR A 57 -32.00 -1.11 -9.08
CA TYR A 57 -31.19 -2.28 -8.70
C TYR A 57 -31.30 -3.37 -9.77
N ILE A 58 -30.16 -3.89 -10.23
CA ILE A 58 -30.11 -5.04 -11.15
C ILE A 58 -29.16 -6.10 -10.62
N GLU A 59 -29.64 -7.35 -10.61
CA GLU A 59 -28.84 -8.54 -10.34
C GLU A 59 -28.79 -9.46 -11.57
N SER A 60 -27.58 -9.72 -12.05
CA SER A 60 -27.29 -10.58 -13.19
C SER A 60 -26.69 -11.92 -12.78
N ASN A 61 -27.07 -12.99 -13.49
CA ASN A 61 -26.44 -14.30 -13.45
C ASN A 61 -25.23 -14.36 -14.42
N ASP A 62 -24.80 -15.57 -14.80
CA ASP A 62 -23.64 -15.81 -15.70
C ASP A 62 -23.86 -15.36 -17.15
N ILE A 63 -25.09 -14.99 -17.50
CA ILE A 63 -25.43 -14.51 -18.85
C ILE A 63 -25.15 -13.02 -18.91
N GLN A 64 -24.45 -12.59 -19.95
CA GLN A 64 -24.20 -11.17 -20.24
C GLN A 64 -25.51 -10.40 -20.35
N LYS A 65 -25.63 -9.27 -19.64
CA LYS A 65 -26.80 -8.39 -19.70
C LYS A 65 -26.45 -7.03 -20.30
N ASP A 66 -27.24 -6.60 -21.26
CA ASP A 66 -27.14 -5.28 -21.86
C ASP A 66 -28.16 -4.33 -21.20
N ILE A 67 -27.65 -3.25 -20.61
CA ILE A 67 -28.43 -2.21 -19.95
C ILE A 67 -28.25 -0.93 -20.76
N THR A 68 -29.34 -0.44 -21.34
CA THR A 68 -29.28 0.73 -22.22
C THR A 68 -30.08 1.90 -21.65
N PHE A 69 -29.45 3.07 -21.64
CA PHE A 69 -30.08 4.37 -21.37
C PHE A 69 -29.84 5.25 -22.59
N GLN A 70 -30.90 5.55 -23.33
CA GLN A 70 -30.84 6.37 -24.54
C GLN A 70 -31.75 7.59 -24.42
N ASN A 71 -31.20 8.79 -24.63
CA ASN A 71 -31.94 10.05 -24.54
C ASN A 71 -32.63 10.20 -23.18
N ILE A 72 -31.84 10.17 -22.10
CA ILE A 72 -32.35 10.13 -20.74
C ILE A 72 -31.98 11.41 -20.00
N ASN A 73 -32.92 12.01 -19.29
CA ASN A 73 -32.63 13.06 -18.32
C ASN A 73 -32.89 12.54 -16.91
N ILE A 74 -31.90 12.61 -16.03
CA ILE A 74 -32.04 12.34 -14.60
C ILE A 74 -31.68 13.63 -13.86
N SER A 75 -32.63 14.16 -13.10
CA SER A 75 -32.41 15.43 -12.40
C SER A 75 -33.03 15.46 -11.01
N GLN A 76 -32.41 16.22 -10.12
CA GLN A 76 -32.91 16.46 -8.76
C GLN A 76 -33.11 15.17 -7.95
N VAL A 77 -32.20 14.20 -8.10
CA VAL A 77 -32.23 12.98 -7.29
C VAL A 77 -31.64 13.26 -5.92
N LYS A 78 -32.34 12.87 -4.85
CA LYS A 78 -31.85 12.90 -3.47
C LYS A 78 -31.85 11.49 -2.90
N SER A 79 -30.71 11.00 -2.45
CA SER A 79 -30.59 9.66 -1.86
C SER A 79 -29.84 9.68 -0.54
N ASN A 80 -30.30 8.91 0.45
CA ASN A 80 -29.53 8.65 1.68
C ASN A 80 -28.54 7.47 1.53
N GLY A 81 -28.42 6.89 0.34
CA GLY A 81 -27.47 5.83 -0.01
C GLY A 81 -27.06 5.92 -1.47
N ASN A 82 -26.83 4.77 -2.11
CA ASN A 82 -26.51 4.71 -3.53
C ASN A 82 -27.77 5.00 -4.39
N VAL A 83 -27.61 5.58 -5.59
CA VAL A 83 -28.76 5.87 -6.48
C VAL A 83 -29.05 4.70 -7.43
N ILE A 84 -28.04 4.22 -8.15
CA ILE A 84 -28.15 3.07 -9.06
C ILE A 84 -27.16 1.99 -8.60
N LYS A 85 -27.61 0.75 -8.51
CA LYS A 85 -26.76 -0.40 -8.17
C LYS A 85 -26.90 -1.52 -9.19
N PHE A 86 -25.75 -2.02 -9.65
CA PHE A 86 -25.63 -3.19 -10.50
C PHE A 86 -24.78 -4.24 -9.80
N LYS A 87 -25.17 -5.51 -9.90
CA LYS A 87 -24.46 -6.64 -9.31
C LYS A 87 -24.56 -7.86 -10.24
N GLY A 88 -23.49 -8.64 -10.37
CA GLY A 88 -23.54 -9.90 -11.13
C GLY A 88 -22.20 -10.35 -11.70
N ASN A 89 -22.20 -11.32 -12.62
CA ASN A 89 -20.96 -11.81 -13.21
C ASN A 89 -20.46 -10.88 -14.33
N LYS A 90 -21.24 -10.71 -15.42
CA LYS A 90 -20.88 -9.85 -16.56
C LYS A 90 -22.00 -8.86 -16.88
N ILE A 91 -21.68 -7.56 -16.82
CA ILE A 91 -22.64 -6.47 -17.04
C ILE A 91 -22.13 -5.52 -18.12
N ASN A 92 -22.97 -5.22 -19.10
CA ASN A 92 -22.72 -4.20 -20.10
C ASN A 92 -23.71 -3.05 -19.92
N ILE A 93 -23.20 -1.83 -19.75
CA ILE A 93 -24.02 -0.63 -19.59
C ILE A 93 -23.65 0.36 -20.69
N MET A 94 -24.67 0.89 -21.37
CA MET A 94 -24.53 1.95 -22.35
C MET A 94 -25.39 3.13 -21.96
N PHE A 95 -24.74 4.25 -21.70
CA PHE A 95 -25.35 5.57 -21.66
C PHE A 95 -25.09 6.23 -23.00
N ASP A 96 -26.14 6.60 -23.71
CA ASP A 96 -26.04 7.36 -24.95
C ASP A 96 -27.01 8.55 -24.91
N ASN A 97 -26.45 9.75 -24.99
CA ASN A 97 -27.18 11.02 -24.81
C ASN A 97 -27.95 11.04 -23.47
N VAL A 98 -27.20 11.02 -22.37
CA VAL A 98 -27.75 11.01 -21.01
C VAL A 98 -27.35 12.29 -20.29
N ASN A 99 -28.31 13.00 -19.69
CA ASN A 99 -28.08 14.13 -18.81
C ASN A 99 -28.33 13.72 -17.37
N ILE A 100 -27.37 13.94 -16.47
CA ILE A 100 -27.51 13.71 -15.03
C ILE A 100 -27.12 14.99 -14.30
N ILE A 101 -28.12 15.65 -13.71
CA ILE A 101 -28.00 17.04 -13.28
C ILE A 101 -28.49 17.23 -11.85
N ASN A 102 -27.75 18.00 -11.05
CA ASN A 102 -28.20 18.51 -9.75
C ASN A 102 -28.72 17.40 -8.81
N SER A 103 -27.95 16.32 -8.67
CA SER A 103 -28.32 15.18 -7.83
C SER A 103 -27.36 15.00 -6.66
N SER A 104 -27.89 14.69 -5.48
CA SER A 104 -27.12 14.52 -4.25
C SER A 104 -27.40 13.16 -3.61
N SER A 105 -26.34 12.43 -3.26
CA SER A 105 -26.44 11.13 -2.59
C SER A 105 -25.53 11.06 -1.36
N TYR A 106 -25.93 10.28 -0.36
CA TYR A 106 -25.05 9.84 0.73
C TYR A 106 -24.46 8.45 0.39
N GLY A 107 -23.88 8.37 -0.80
CA GLY A 107 -23.37 7.16 -1.44
C GLY A 107 -23.04 7.42 -2.91
N ASN A 108 -22.71 6.39 -3.66
CA ASN A 108 -22.43 6.49 -5.09
C ASN A 108 -23.71 6.87 -5.87
N PHE A 109 -23.57 7.70 -6.91
CA PHE A 109 -24.63 7.81 -7.89
C PHE A 109 -24.82 6.46 -8.61
N LEU A 110 -23.72 5.79 -8.95
CA LEU A 110 -23.77 4.47 -9.58
C LEU A 110 -22.70 3.57 -8.98
N LYS A 111 -23.11 2.40 -8.50
CA LYS A 111 -22.22 1.34 -8.00
C LYS A 111 -22.40 0.08 -8.84
N CYS A 112 -21.30 -0.48 -9.34
CA CYS A 112 -21.31 -1.70 -10.14
C CYS A 112 -20.40 -2.75 -9.49
N ASP A 113 -21.03 -3.68 -8.77
CA ASP A 113 -20.40 -4.80 -8.07
C ASP A 113 -20.44 -6.06 -8.96
N ALA A 114 -19.72 -6.02 -10.08
CA ALA A 114 -19.64 -7.14 -11.03
C ALA A 114 -18.22 -7.69 -11.22
N GLU A 115 -18.07 -8.96 -11.60
CA GLU A 115 -16.75 -9.54 -11.92
C GLU A 115 -16.16 -8.94 -13.20
N LYS A 116 -17.02 -8.67 -14.19
CA LYS A 116 -16.67 -7.95 -15.42
C LYS A 116 -17.71 -6.89 -15.78
N THR A 117 -17.27 -5.64 -15.90
CA THR A 117 -18.11 -4.51 -16.33
C THR A 117 -17.62 -3.96 -17.66
N ILE A 118 -18.51 -3.79 -18.63
CA ILE A 118 -18.29 -2.97 -19.82
C ILE A 118 -19.20 -1.75 -19.68
N PHE A 119 -18.64 -0.54 -19.64
CA PHE A 119 -19.42 0.68 -19.50
C PHE A 119 -19.07 1.68 -20.60
N GLN A 120 -20.09 2.13 -21.34
CA GLN A 120 -19.95 3.18 -22.34
C GLN A 120 -20.71 4.43 -21.91
N PHE A 121 -19.98 5.53 -21.74
CA PHE A 121 -20.49 6.88 -21.56
C PHE A 121 -20.37 7.60 -22.90
N ASN A 122 -21.43 7.59 -23.70
CA ASN A 122 -21.50 8.30 -24.97
C ASN A 122 -22.40 9.53 -24.80
N HIS A 123 -21.88 10.73 -25.08
CA HIS A 123 -22.65 11.97 -24.96
C HIS A 123 -23.29 12.15 -23.57
N LEU A 124 -22.57 11.77 -22.50
CA LEU A 124 -23.01 12.02 -21.12
C LEU A 124 -22.75 13.48 -20.75
N ASN A 125 -23.73 14.13 -20.15
CA ASN A 125 -23.56 15.40 -19.43
C ASN A 125 -23.83 15.16 -17.93
N PHE A 126 -22.76 15.13 -17.14
CA PHE A 126 -22.79 14.88 -15.70
C PHE A 126 -22.44 16.18 -14.96
N TYR A 127 -23.47 16.89 -14.49
CA TYR A 127 -23.36 18.27 -14.01
C TYR A 127 -23.93 18.48 -12.60
N GLU A 128 -23.17 19.13 -11.71
CA GLU A 128 -23.63 19.49 -10.36
C GLU A 128 -24.11 18.28 -9.52
N ASN A 129 -23.38 17.16 -9.56
CA ASN A 129 -23.70 15.99 -8.75
C ASN A 129 -22.77 15.85 -7.54
N ILE A 130 -23.32 15.41 -6.41
CA ILE A 130 -22.62 15.35 -5.13
C ILE A 130 -22.77 13.97 -4.50
N ASN A 131 -21.65 13.32 -4.19
CA ASN A 131 -21.59 12.27 -3.17
C ASN A 131 -21.10 12.90 -1.85
N SER A 132 -21.95 12.87 -0.83
CA SER A 132 -21.69 13.45 0.49
C SER A 132 -21.13 12.44 1.51
N ASN A 133 -20.99 11.18 1.13
CA ASN A 133 -20.52 10.11 2.01
C ASN A 133 -18.98 9.95 1.90
N LYS A 134 -18.30 10.02 3.05
CA LYS A 134 -16.84 9.90 3.15
C LYS A 134 -16.32 8.48 3.06
N PHE A 135 -17.18 7.48 3.24
CA PHE A 135 -16.83 6.06 3.28
C PHE A 135 -17.23 5.30 2.00
N GLU A 136 -18.15 5.84 1.20
CA GLU A 136 -18.47 5.31 -0.12
C GLU A 136 -17.71 6.10 -1.18
N ASN A 137 -16.76 5.43 -1.85
CA ASN A 137 -15.82 6.08 -2.76
C ASN A 137 -16.43 6.40 -4.12
N GLY A 138 -16.36 7.67 -4.54
CA GLY A 138 -16.73 8.10 -5.89
C GLY A 138 -18.20 8.45 -6.11
N LEU A 139 -18.52 9.11 -7.22
CA LEU A 139 -19.90 9.19 -7.74
C LEU A 139 -20.21 7.95 -8.58
N PHE A 140 -19.23 7.47 -9.35
CA PHE A 140 -19.24 6.18 -10.01
C PHE A 140 -18.24 5.26 -9.31
N ASN A 141 -18.66 4.04 -8.98
CA ASN A 141 -17.82 3.03 -8.34
C ASN A 141 -17.87 1.72 -9.13
N PHE A 142 -16.70 1.22 -9.52
CA PHE A 142 -16.53 -0.03 -10.26
C PHE A 142 -15.47 -0.92 -9.59
N VAL A 143 -15.67 -2.23 -9.67
CA VAL A 143 -14.75 -3.24 -9.10
C VAL A 143 -14.30 -4.28 -10.13
N ASN A 144 -13.27 -5.06 -9.80
CA ASN A 144 -12.78 -6.22 -10.58
C ASN A 144 -12.28 -5.89 -12.00
N SER A 145 -12.85 -6.52 -13.04
CA SER A 145 -12.41 -6.33 -14.43
C SER A 145 -13.29 -5.32 -15.12
N ILE A 146 -12.68 -4.29 -15.74
CA ILE A 146 -13.42 -3.18 -16.33
C ILE A 146 -12.99 -2.88 -17.76
N ASP A 147 -13.96 -2.49 -18.58
CA ASP A 147 -13.79 -1.87 -19.89
C ASP A 147 -14.66 -0.61 -19.95
N ILE A 148 -14.07 0.56 -19.73
CA ILE A 148 -14.76 1.84 -19.64
C ILE A 148 -14.39 2.70 -20.85
N LEU A 149 -15.40 3.11 -21.61
CA LEU A 149 -15.29 4.10 -22.67
C LEU A 149 -16.04 5.36 -22.26
N ILE A 150 -15.35 6.49 -22.21
CA ILE A 150 -15.92 7.83 -22.06
C ILE A 150 -15.68 8.56 -23.37
N ASN A 151 -16.74 8.82 -24.12
CA ASN A 151 -16.67 9.42 -25.45
C ASN A 151 -17.65 10.59 -25.57
N ASN A 152 -17.17 11.72 -26.12
CA ASN A 152 -17.96 12.94 -26.31
C ASN A 152 -18.74 13.37 -25.05
N SER A 153 -18.17 13.17 -23.87
CA SER A 153 -18.86 13.34 -22.59
C SER A 153 -18.28 14.49 -21.77
N LYS A 154 -19.09 15.05 -20.88
CA LYS A 154 -18.75 16.18 -20.02
C LYS A 154 -19.05 15.85 -18.56
N PHE A 155 -18.07 16.04 -17.70
CA PHE A 155 -18.18 15.98 -16.25
C PHE A 155 -17.84 17.36 -15.70
N SER A 156 -18.81 18.04 -15.09
CA SER A 156 -18.56 19.39 -14.56
C SER A 156 -19.25 19.71 -13.25
N ASN A 157 -18.55 20.44 -12.37
CA ASN A 157 -19.07 20.87 -11.06
C ASN A 157 -19.52 19.71 -10.17
N ASN A 158 -18.87 18.54 -10.27
CA ASN A 158 -19.21 17.40 -9.42
C ASN A 158 -18.29 17.33 -8.21
N THR A 159 -18.83 16.84 -7.09
CA THR A 159 -18.07 16.74 -5.84
C THR A 159 -18.23 15.36 -5.21
N SER A 160 -17.12 14.79 -4.77
CA SER A 160 -17.08 13.55 -3.99
C SER A 160 -16.47 13.81 -2.61
N SER A 161 -17.18 13.47 -1.54
CA SER A 161 -16.67 13.60 -0.16
C SER A 161 -15.68 12.49 0.22
N SER A 162 -15.21 11.72 -0.76
CA SER A 162 -14.28 10.62 -0.63
C SER A 162 -13.23 10.68 -1.75
N ASN A 163 -12.93 9.58 -2.42
CA ASN A 163 -11.99 9.52 -3.55
C ASN A 163 -12.73 9.73 -4.88
N GLY A 164 -12.12 10.51 -5.79
CA GLY A 164 -12.52 10.82 -7.16
C GLY A 164 -14.00 10.98 -7.52
N ILE A 165 -14.27 11.31 -8.78
CA ILE A 165 -15.62 11.22 -9.36
C ILE A 165 -15.88 9.78 -9.82
N ILE A 166 -14.85 9.15 -10.39
CA ILE A 166 -14.84 7.76 -10.84
C ILE A 166 -13.82 7.00 -9.99
N TYR A 167 -14.32 6.11 -9.15
CA TYR A 167 -13.51 5.25 -8.30
C TYR A 167 -13.48 3.83 -8.84
N LEU A 168 -12.28 3.27 -8.95
CA LEU A 168 -12.03 1.94 -9.49
C LEU A 168 -11.28 1.14 -8.41
N ASN A 169 -11.90 0.08 -7.89
CA ASN A 169 -11.38 -0.68 -6.76
C ASN A 169 -11.06 -2.13 -7.12
N GLU A 170 -10.08 -2.72 -6.44
CA GLU A 170 -9.75 -4.15 -6.59
C GLU A 170 -9.56 -4.57 -8.06
N ILE A 171 -8.98 -3.67 -8.86
CA ILE A 171 -8.94 -3.82 -10.31
C ILE A 171 -8.00 -4.97 -10.72
N LYS A 172 -8.58 -5.93 -11.45
CA LYS A 172 -7.89 -7.09 -12.05
C LYS A 172 -7.43 -6.73 -13.46
N ASN A 173 -8.35 -6.71 -14.43
CA ASN A 173 -8.12 -6.20 -15.79
C ASN A 173 -8.68 -4.79 -15.93
N MET A 174 -8.02 -3.96 -16.74
CA MET A 174 -8.42 -2.57 -16.92
C MET A 174 -8.26 -2.14 -18.37
N ASN A 175 -9.35 -1.68 -18.98
CA ASN A 175 -9.29 -0.90 -20.20
C ASN A 175 -10.07 0.40 -19.98
N ILE A 176 -9.41 1.55 -20.00
CA ILE A 176 -10.07 2.85 -19.88
C ILE A 176 -9.74 3.66 -21.12
N SER A 177 -10.76 4.16 -21.81
CA SER A 177 -10.61 5.04 -22.96
C SER A 177 -11.40 6.33 -22.73
N VAL A 178 -10.71 7.47 -22.75
CA VAL A 178 -11.31 8.81 -22.65
C VAL A 178 -11.06 9.54 -23.96
N LEU A 179 -12.12 9.77 -24.73
CA LEU A 179 -12.07 10.32 -26.07
C LEU A 179 -12.95 11.57 -26.18
N ASN A 180 -12.41 12.66 -26.71
CA ASN A 180 -13.18 13.87 -27.06
C ASN A 180 -14.05 14.40 -25.89
N SER A 181 -13.55 14.29 -24.66
CA SER A 181 -14.35 14.49 -23.44
C SER A 181 -13.74 15.56 -22.53
N SER A 182 -14.56 16.16 -21.67
CA SER A 182 -14.13 17.27 -20.80
C SER A 182 -14.50 17.04 -19.34
N PHE A 183 -13.58 17.44 -18.45
CA PHE A 183 -13.68 17.33 -17.00
C PHE A 183 -13.32 18.70 -16.42
N TYR A 184 -14.34 19.44 -15.97
CA TYR A 184 -14.20 20.82 -15.55
C TYR A 184 -14.68 21.04 -14.11
N ASN A 185 -13.83 21.58 -13.25
CA ASN A 185 -14.22 22.02 -11.91
C ASN A 185 -14.86 20.89 -11.07
N ASN A 186 -14.26 19.70 -11.08
CA ASN A 186 -14.68 18.60 -10.24
C ASN A 186 -13.74 18.47 -9.04
N SER A 187 -14.25 18.08 -7.87
CA SER A 187 -13.47 18.04 -6.64
C SER A 187 -13.69 16.78 -5.81
N CYS A 188 -12.65 16.35 -5.10
CA CYS A 188 -12.76 15.33 -4.07
C CYS A 188 -11.99 15.68 -2.79
N THR A 189 -12.42 15.14 -1.65
CA THR A 189 -11.78 15.41 -0.34
C THR A 189 -10.62 14.47 -0.01
N SER A 190 -10.35 13.49 -0.87
CA SER A 190 -9.25 12.53 -0.71
C SER A 190 -8.37 12.56 -1.96
N ASN A 191 -8.31 11.47 -2.73
CA ASN A 191 -7.38 11.30 -3.84
C ASN A 191 -8.08 11.28 -5.20
N GLY A 192 -7.37 11.71 -6.23
CA GLY A 192 -7.72 11.51 -7.63
C GLY A 192 -8.95 12.30 -8.05
N GLY A 193 -8.83 13.62 -8.23
CA GLY A 193 -9.97 14.55 -8.39
C GLY A 193 -11.02 14.10 -9.41
N ILE A 194 -10.60 13.38 -10.46
CA ILE A 194 -11.50 12.65 -11.37
C ILE A 194 -11.43 11.15 -11.15
N PHE A 195 -10.26 10.56 -11.35
CA PHE A 195 -10.05 9.12 -11.33
C PHE A 195 -9.22 8.74 -10.12
N SER A 196 -9.71 7.78 -9.34
CA SER A 196 -8.92 7.10 -8.32
C SER A 196 -8.91 5.60 -8.60
N ILE A 197 -7.74 5.06 -8.91
CA ILE A 197 -7.55 3.70 -9.38
C ILE A 197 -6.78 2.91 -8.33
N VAL A 198 -7.38 1.83 -7.84
CA VAL A 198 -6.78 0.92 -6.87
C VAL A 198 -6.84 -0.49 -7.46
N ALA A 199 -5.67 -1.05 -7.75
CA ALA A 199 -5.54 -2.40 -8.28
C ALA A 199 -4.84 -3.31 -7.28
N ASN A 200 -5.38 -4.50 -7.08
CA ASN A 200 -4.77 -5.49 -6.20
C ASN A 200 -3.48 -6.03 -6.82
N TYR A 201 -2.44 -6.17 -6.00
CA TYR A 201 -1.22 -6.85 -6.39
C TYR A 201 -1.46 -8.36 -6.45
N ASN A 202 -1.34 -8.97 -7.63
CA ASN A 202 -1.21 -10.42 -7.77
C ASN A 202 0.02 -10.75 -8.62
N PRO A 203 1.10 -11.32 -8.05
CA PRO A 203 2.35 -11.59 -8.76
C PRO A 203 2.24 -12.70 -9.82
N VAL A 204 1.12 -13.42 -9.89
CA VAL A 204 0.93 -14.59 -10.77
C VAL A 204 0.13 -14.27 -12.03
N ASP A 205 -0.54 -13.11 -12.08
CA ASP A 205 -1.59 -12.89 -13.07
C ASP A 205 -1.13 -12.09 -14.30
N THR A 206 -1.50 -12.59 -15.48
CA THR A 206 -1.30 -12.00 -16.81
C THR A 206 -2.35 -10.93 -17.14
N TYR A 207 -2.70 -10.08 -16.18
CA TYR A 207 -3.77 -9.10 -16.40
C TYR A 207 -3.35 -7.96 -17.32
N GLU A 208 -4.21 -7.64 -18.28
CA GLU A 208 -4.01 -6.52 -19.19
C GLU A 208 -4.61 -5.25 -18.58
N LYS A 209 -3.78 -4.21 -18.50
CA LYS A 209 -4.15 -2.91 -17.95
C LYS A 209 -3.71 -1.82 -18.91
N GLN A 210 -4.65 -1.04 -19.42
CA GLN A 210 -4.40 0.08 -20.32
C GLN A 210 -5.31 1.27 -20.05
N ILE A 211 -4.76 2.46 -20.24
CA ILE A 211 -5.47 3.73 -20.18
C ILE A 211 -5.09 4.52 -21.44
N LYS A 212 -6.11 4.89 -22.21
CA LYS A 212 -6.01 5.73 -23.41
C LYS A 212 -6.77 7.02 -23.20
N ILE A 213 -6.11 8.15 -23.45
CA ILE A 213 -6.70 9.49 -23.37
C ILE A 213 -6.38 10.22 -24.68
N GLU A 214 -7.42 10.71 -25.37
CA GLU A 214 -7.26 11.39 -26.65
C GLU A 214 -8.26 12.53 -26.80
N ASN A 215 -7.78 13.71 -27.18
CA ASN A 215 -8.59 14.92 -27.35
C ASN A 215 -9.42 15.26 -26.10
N ALA A 216 -8.86 15.04 -24.90
CA ALA A 216 -9.56 15.28 -23.64
C ALA A 216 -9.08 16.56 -22.96
N ILE A 217 -9.97 17.21 -22.20
CA ILE A 217 -9.66 18.42 -21.43
C ILE A 217 -9.94 18.17 -19.95
N PHE A 218 -8.93 18.37 -19.11
CA PHE A 218 -9.02 18.32 -17.65
C PHE A 218 -8.65 19.70 -17.12
N GLU A 219 -9.65 20.46 -16.68
CA GLU A 219 -9.47 21.83 -16.23
C GLU A 219 -10.05 22.05 -14.83
N LYS A 220 -9.27 22.69 -13.94
CA LYS A 220 -9.69 23.07 -12.58
C LYS A 220 -10.20 21.91 -11.73
N ASN A 221 -9.68 20.70 -11.94
CA ASN A 221 -10.04 19.57 -11.08
C ASN A 221 -9.14 19.54 -9.85
N GLU A 222 -9.71 19.14 -8.72
CA GLU A 222 -9.09 19.28 -7.41
C GLU A 222 -9.21 18.00 -6.57
N ALA A 223 -8.12 17.65 -5.89
CA ALA A 223 -8.09 16.65 -4.84
C ALA A 223 -7.42 17.24 -3.60
N ASN A 224 -8.00 17.04 -2.41
CA ASN A 224 -7.38 17.56 -1.18
C ASN A 224 -6.02 16.91 -0.85
N ASN A 225 -5.79 15.66 -1.28
CA ASN A 225 -4.57 14.95 -0.95
C ASN A 225 -3.68 14.80 -2.20
N PHE A 226 -3.93 13.76 -2.99
CA PHE A 226 -3.04 13.35 -4.06
C PHE A 226 -3.74 13.31 -5.41
N GLY A 227 -3.07 13.77 -6.47
CA GLY A 227 -3.55 13.56 -7.83
C GLY A 227 -4.76 14.44 -8.18
N GLY A 228 -4.53 15.68 -8.60
CA GLY A 228 -5.64 16.62 -8.90
C GLY A 228 -6.59 16.12 -10.01
N VAL A 229 -6.12 15.22 -10.87
CA VAL A 229 -6.94 14.51 -11.85
C VAL A 229 -6.94 13.01 -11.60
N PHE A 230 -5.76 12.40 -11.47
CA PHE A 230 -5.59 10.96 -11.34
C PHE A 230 -4.82 10.59 -10.06
N TYR A 231 -5.34 9.61 -9.34
CA TYR A 231 -4.59 8.87 -8.34
C TYR A 231 -4.47 7.41 -8.80
N SER A 232 -3.24 6.88 -8.81
CA SER A 232 -2.94 5.52 -9.27
C SER A 232 -2.22 4.71 -8.20
N CYS A 233 -2.93 3.75 -7.61
CA CYS A 233 -2.40 2.70 -6.77
C CYS A 233 -2.44 1.38 -7.54
N VAL A 234 -1.55 1.25 -8.52
CA VAL A 234 -1.45 0.08 -9.41
C VAL A 234 -0.05 -0.50 -9.33
N ASN A 235 0.07 -1.66 -8.67
CA ASN A 235 1.34 -2.29 -8.34
C ASN A 235 1.89 -3.18 -9.48
N SER A 236 1.33 -3.07 -10.68
CA SER A 236 1.69 -3.87 -11.86
C SER A 236 1.85 -2.99 -13.09
N SER A 237 2.53 -3.48 -14.12
CA SER A 237 2.64 -2.72 -15.37
C SER A 237 1.30 -2.47 -16.04
N TYR A 238 1.07 -1.24 -16.48
CA TYR A 238 -0.03 -0.87 -17.35
C TYR A 238 0.44 0.08 -18.45
N ASP A 239 -0.28 0.08 -19.56
CA ASP A 239 -0.05 1.00 -20.67
C ASP A 239 -0.80 2.30 -20.46
N LEU A 240 -0.13 3.42 -20.68
CA LEU A 240 -0.72 4.76 -20.60
C LEU A 240 -0.36 5.54 -21.86
N ASN A 241 -1.38 5.97 -22.59
CA ASN A 241 -1.24 6.68 -23.86
C ASN A 241 -2.12 7.93 -23.85
N ILE A 242 -1.48 9.10 -23.86
CA ILE A 242 -2.16 10.39 -23.78
C ILE A 242 -1.76 11.24 -24.99
N LYS A 243 -2.74 11.67 -25.79
CA LYS A 243 -2.48 12.50 -26.98
C LYS A 243 -3.48 13.65 -27.10
N ASN A 244 -3.03 14.76 -27.68
CA ASN A 244 -3.87 15.91 -28.02
C ASN A 244 -4.74 16.38 -26.84
N SER A 245 -4.27 16.21 -25.60
CA SER A 245 -5.08 16.43 -24.40
C SER A 245 -4.53 17.57 -23.55
N SER A 246 -5.40 18.23 -22.81
CA SER A 246 -5.06 19.41 -22.02
C SER A 246 -5.28 19.20 -20.53
N PHE A 247 -4.29 19.58 -19.71
CA PHE A 247 -4.33 19.58 -18.26
C PHE A 247 -4.05 20.99 -17.76
N ILE A 248 -5.10 21.68 -17.31
CA ILE A 248 -5.05 23.12 -17.07
C ILE A 248 -5.54 23.44 -15.66
N ASN A 249 -4.73 24.14 -14.85
CA ASN A 249 -5.13 24.61 -13.52
C ASN A 249 -5.65 23.50 -12.57
N ASN A 250 -5.21 22.25 -12.70
CA ASN A 250 -5.58 21.19 -11.77
C ASN A 250 -4.74 21.30 -10.49
N PHE A 251 -5.31 20.86 -9.36
CA PHE A 251 -4.74 21.07 -8.04
C PHE A 251 -4.77 19.82 -7.17
N ALA A 252 -3.66 19.56 -6.47
CA ALA A 252 -3.58 18.58 -5.39
C ALA A 252 -3.13 19.27 -4.10
N GLY A 253 -3.84 19.05 -3.01
CA GLY A 253 -3.49 19.68 -1.73
C GLY A 253 -2.20 19.16 -1.09
N ILE A 254 -1.67 18.02 -1.54
CA ILE A 254 -0.34 17.51 -1.14
C ILE A 254 0.55 17.40 -2.38
N ALA A 255 0.40 16.37 -3.21
CA ALA A 255 1.34 16.08 -4.29
C ALA A 255 0.67 15.59 -5.58
N GLY A 256 1.30 15.85 -6.73
CA GLY A 256 0.83 15.38 -8.03
C GLY A 256 -0.36 16.18 -8.56
N GLY A 257 -0.13 17.43 -8.98
CA GLY A 257 -1.21 18.34 -9.39
C GLY A 257 -2.08 17.81 -10.55
N VAL A 258 -1.55 16.91 -11.38
CA VAL A 258 -2.31 16.15 -12.39
C VAL A 258 -2.43 14.68 -12.00
N ILE A 259 -1.31 13.99 -11.79
CA ILE A 259 -1.27 12.56 -11.49
C ILE A 259 -0.44 12.32 -10.23
N PHE A 260 -0.92 11.45 -9.34
CA PHE A 260 -0.10 10.88 -8.28
C PHE A 260 0.01 9.36 -8.45
N PHE A 261 1.24 8.85 -8.32
CA PHE A 261 1.54 7.43 -8.37
C PHE A 261 1.91 6.95 -6.97
N GLU A 262 1.04 6.12 -6.39
CA GLU A 262 1.31 5.47 -5.10
C GLU A 262 2.47 4.47 -5.21
N GLN A 263 2.61 3.84 -6.37
CA GLN A 263 3.73 2.98 -6.71
C GLN A 263 4.22 3.30 -8.11
N ILE A 264 5.53 3.20 -8.30
CA ILE A 264 6.15 3.45 -9.59
C ILE A 264 6.99 2.27 -10.05
N ILE A 265 6.95 2.03 -11.35
CA ILE A 265 7.73 1.00 -12.06
C ILE A 265 8.44 1.65 -13.24
N ASP A 266 9.46 1.00 -13.79
CA ASP A 266 10.30 1.56 -14.87
C ASP A 266 9.51 2.00 -16.11
N LYS A 267 8.42 1.29 -16.43
CA LYS A 267 7.52 1.64 -17.55
C LYS A 267 6.83 3.00 -17.32
N ILE A 268 6.44 3.31 -16.07
CA ILE A 268 5.83 4.59 -15.70
C ILE A 268 6.87 5.70 -15.73
N LYS A 269 8.10 5.46 -15.27
CA LYS A 269 9.21 6.43 -15.38
C LYS A 269 9.46 6.84 -16.84
N THR A 270 9.43 5.86 -17.75
CA THR A 270 9.54 6.10 -19.20
C THR A 270 8.36 6.92 -19.73
N PHE A 271 7.14 6.62 -19.27
CA PHE A 271 5.92 7.36 -19.63
C PHE A 271 6.03 8.85 -19.24
N VAL A 272 6.37 9.13 -17.98
CA VAL A 272 6.46 10.51 -17.45
C VAL A 272 7.35 11.36 -18.35
N ASN A 273 8.50 10.81 -18.74
CA ASN A 273 9.46 11.49 -19.62
C ASN A 273 8.93 11.74 -21.03
N ASN A 274 8.06 10.89 -21.55
CA ASN A 274 7.58 10.96 -22.94
C ASN A 274 6.39 11.90 -23.13
N TYR A 275 5.50 11.98 -22.14
CA TYR A 275 4.20 12.63 -22.31
C TYR A 275 4.06 13.97 -21.57
N PHE A 276 4.88 14.22 -20.54
CA PHE A 276 4.79 15.41 -19.71
C PHE A 276 6.04 16.31 -19.73
N ASN A 277 7.11 15.93 -20.43
CA ASN A 277 8.28 16.78 -20.64
C ASN A 277 8.11 17.75 -21.82
N GLU A 278 8.88 18.84 -21.82
CA GLU A 278 8.77 19.95 -22.79
C GLU A 278 8.97 19.53 -24.26
N THR A 279 9.65 18.41 -24.54
CA THR A 279 9.85 17.86 -25.89
C THR A 279 8.70 16.98 -26.39
N ASN A 280 7.52 17.05 -25.74
CA ASN A 280 6.38 16.16 -25.96
C ASN A 280 5.96 16.01 -27.45
N ASN A 281 6.13 14.80 -28.01
CA ASN A 281 5.72 14.47 -29.38
C ASN A 281 4.23 14.12 -29.52
N TYR A 282 3.45 14.22 -28.44
CA TYR A 282 2.04 13.83 -28.39
C TYR A 282 1.05 15.00 -28.32
N ASN A 283 1.53 16.24 -28.45
CA ASN A 283 0.72 17.47 -28.52
C ASN A 283 -0.22 17.63 -27.31
N ASN A 284 0.25 17.30 -26.10
CA ASN A 284 -0.49 17.57 -24.86
C ASN A 284 -0.11 18.95 -24.30
N TYR A 285 -1.10 19.66 -23.77
CA TYR A 285 -0.94 20.99 -23.19
C TYR A 285 -1.05 20.90 -21.67
N ILE A 286 0.01 21.28 -20.95
CA ILE A 286 0.07 21.20 -19.49
C ILE A 286 0.35 22.60 -18.96
N ILE A 287 -0.64 23.22 -18.31
CA ILE A 287 -0.58 24.65 -17.96
C ILE A 287 -1.04 24.84 -16.52
N ASN A 288 -0.21 25.49 -15.71
CA ASN A 288 -0.56 26.00 -14.38
C ASN A 288 -1.15 24.96 -13.39
N ASN A 289 -0.84 23.67 -13.55
CA ASN A 289 -1.17 22.67 -12.54
C ASN A 289 -0.29 22.86 -11.30
N LYS A 290 -0.82 22.54 -10.12
CA LYS A 290 -0.15 22.83 -8.84
C LYS A 290 -0.34 21.71 -7.84
N ALA A 291 0.67 21.51 -7.02
CA ALA A 291 0.57 20.75 -5.79
C ALA A 291 1.27 21.52 -4.66
N ASN A 292 0.73 21.51 -3.44
CA ASN A 292 1.31 22.30 -2.34
C ASN A 292 2.70 21.80 -1.94
N SER A 293 2.88 20.48 -1.88
CA SER A 293 4.14 19.87 -1.45
C SER A 293 5.14 19.73 -2.59
N HIS A 294 4.81 18.92 -3.60
CA HIS A 294 5.71 18.64 -4.71
C HIS A 294 5.00 18.04 -5.93
N GLY A 295 5.69 18.09 -7.07
CA GLY A 295 5.21 17.52 -8.33
C GLY A 295 3.93 18.19 -8.83
N ASN A 296 4.07 19.40 -9.36
CA ASN A 296 2.95 20.17 -9.94
C ASN A 296 2.20 19.43 -11.06
N ILE A 297 2.85 18.47 -11.71
CA ILE A 297 2.26 17.64 -12.75
C ILE A 297 2.10 16.21 -12.23
N TYR A 298 3.22 15.57 -11.89
CA TYR A 298 3.28 14.20 -11.42
C TYR A 298 4.12 14.10 -10.15
N ALA A 299 3.78 13.19 -9.25
CA ALA A 299 4.55 12.91 -8.03
C ALA A 299 4.40 11.45 -7.58
N THR A 300 5.32 11.02 -6.73
CA THR A 300 5.18 9.83 -5.85
C THR A 300 5.33 10.27 -4.40
N HIS A 301 5.31 9.35 -3.43
CA HIS A 301 5.77 9.72 -2.08
C HIS A 301 7.29 10.01 -2.07
N PRO A 302 7.77 10.77 -1.06
CA PRO A 302 9.19 11.01 -0.83
C PRO A 302 9.97 9.70 -0.75
N SER A 303 11.10 9.63 -1.45
CA SER A 303 11.82 8.40 -1.69
C SER A 303 13.35 8.52 -1.74
N LYS A 304 13.93 9.71 -1.56
CA LYS A 304 15.38 9.92 -1.72
C LYS A 304 15.89 11.15 -0.97
N LEU A 305 17.04 11.02 -0.31
CA LEU A 305 17.83 12.17 0.18
C LEU A 305 19.03 12.37 -0.73
N ILE A 306 19.29 13.62 -1.09
CA ILE A 306 20.55 14.01 -1.74
C ILE A 306 21.24 15.12 -0.95
N HIS A 307 22.56 15.08 -0.91
CA HIS A 307 23.35 16.16 -0.32
C HIS A 307 23.35 17.37 -1.26
N ASP A 308 23.13 18.57 -0.69
CA ASP A 308 23.24 19.80 -1.46
C ASP A 308 24.71 20.11 -1.77
N LYS A 309 25.10 20.02 -3.05
CA LYS A 309 26.49 20.09 -3.54
C LYS A 309 27.17 21.45 -3.34
N THR A 310 26.53 22.39 -2.67
CA THR A 310 27.08 23.73 -2.39
C THR A 310 28.16 23.74 -1.30
N TYR A 311 28.41 22.62 -0.61
CA TYR A 311 29.47 22.51 0.41
C TYR A 311 30.77 21.89 -0.10
N LYS A 312 31.89 22.43 0.40
CA LYS A 312 33.25 21.88 0.25
C LYS A 312 33.28 20.43 0.73
N TYR A 313 33.96 19.55 -0.01
CA TYR A 313 34.29 18.20 0.44
C TYR A 313 34.82 18.24 1.88
N ILE A 314 34.17 17.50 2.77
CA ILE A 314 34.66 17.29 4.13
C ILE A 314 35.80 16.29 4.02
N ASN A 315 37.04 16.77 3.95
CA ASN A 315 38.20 15.91 3.77
C ASN A 315 38.53 15.11 5.03
N GLU A 316 38.29 15.69 6.21
CA GLU A 316 38.63 15.10 7.52
C GLU A 316 37.56 15.45 8.56
N ILE A 317 37.14 14.46 9.36
CA ILE A 317 36.28 14.64 10.54
C ILE A 317 37.04 14.09 11.74
N ASN A 318 37.37 14.89 12.74
CA ASN A 318 38.03 14.35 13.94
C ASN A 318 37.01 13.66 14.85
N SER A 319 37.44 12.65 15.61
CA SER A 319 36.61 12.05 16.68
C SER A 319 36.19 13.13 17.69
N GLY A 320 34.90 13.17 18.05
CA GLY A 320 34.29 14.26 18.83
C GLY A 320 34.03 15.54 18.02
N GLY A 321 34.32 15.54 16.73
CA GLY A 321 34.06 16.67 15.82
C GLY A 321 32.62 16.67 15.31
N SER A 322 32.10 17.86 15.03
CA SER A 322 30.75 18.06 14.50
C SER A 322 30.69 18.02 12.98
N ILE A 323 29.73 17.31 12.41
CA ILE A 323 29.36 17.42 10.99
C ILE A 323 28.05 18.22 10.83
N SER A 324 28.00 19.10 9.83
CA SER A 324 26.76 19.76 9.40
C SER A 324 26.52 19.49 7.92
N LEU A 325 25.29 19.07 7.61
CA LEU A 325 24.87 18.70 6.26
C LEU A 325 23.57 19.40 5.94
N THR A 326 23.38 19.69 4.66
CA THR A 326 22.08 20.10 4.12
C THR A 326 21.62 19.02 3.14
N LEU A 327 20.50 18.38 3.46
CA LEU A 327 19.91 17.33 2.63
C LEU A 327 18.66 17.88 1.92
N LYS A 328 18.47 17.44 0.69
CA LYS A 328 17.27 17.68 -0.11
C LYS A 328 16.46 16.39 -0.16
N LEU A 329 15.17 16.49 0.14
CA LEU A 329 14.21 15.41 0.03
C LEU A 329 13.62 15.40 -1.39
N LEU A 330 13.67 14.25 -2.04
CA LEU A 330 13.15 14.00 -3.37
C LEU A 330 12.15 12.84 -3.34
N ASP A 331 11.19 12.85 -4.25
CA ASP A 331 10.36 11.68 -4.58
C ASP A 331 11.07 10.77 -5.63
N GLU A 332 10.44 9.66 -6.03
CA GLU A 332 11.05 8.70 -6.98
C GLU A 332 11.16 9.23 -8.41
N LEU A 333 10.45 10.33 -8.70
CA LEU A 333 10.43 11.04 -9.96
C LEU A 333 11.34 12.27 -9.93
N GLU A 334 12.17 12.40 -8.90
CA GLU A 334 13.13 13.50 -8.70
C GLU A 334 12.48 14.87 -8.45
N ASN A 335 11.22 14.90 -8.02
CA ASN A 335 10.58 16.13 -7.54
C ASN A 335 11.11 16.49 -6.15
N MET A 336 11.48 17.76 -5.96
CA MET A 336 11.81 18.34 -4.67
C MET A 336 10.59 18.42 -3.75
N VAL A 337 10.69 17.81 -2.56
CA VAL A 337 9.62 17.75 -1.56
C VAL A 337 9.71 18.94 -0.60
N TYR A 338 8.63 19.71 -0.54
CA TYR A 338 8.41 20.74 0.48
C TYR A 338 7.20 20.33 1.31
N ASP A 339 7.27 20.30 2.64
CA ASP A 339 6.17 19.79 3.46
C ASP A 339 5.55 20.88 4.32
N THR A 340 5.05 21.93 3.68
CA THR A 340 4.39 23.06 4.37
C THR A 340 3.12 22.63 5.09
N GLU A 341 2.47 21.57 4.60
CA GLU A 341 1.25 21.00 5.18
C GLU A 341 1.52 20.03 6.35
N LYS A 342 2.79 19.75 6.65
CA LYS A 342 3.22 18.79 7.69
C LYS A 342 2.62 17.39 7.50
N TYR A 343 2.40 16.99 6.25
CA TYR A 343 1.89 15.66 5.92
C TYR A 343 2.96 14.57 6.09
N TYR A 344 4.21 14.92 5.79
CA TYR A 344 5.40 14.09 5.91
C TYR A 344 6.22 14.41 7.17
N SER A 345 5.64 15.10 8.16
CA SER A 345 6.37 15.53 9.35
C SER A 345 6.91 14.38 10.19
N ASN A 346 6.32 13.19 10.10
CA ASN A 346 6.74 12.00 10.86
C ASN A 346 7.83 11.18 10.13
N ILE A 347 8.46 11.76 9.11
CA ILE A 347 9.63 11.18 8.49
C ILE A 347 10.86 11.51 9.36
N ASP A 348 11.43 10.48 9.98
CA ASP A 348 12.72 10.53 10.67
C ASP A 348 13.86 10.14 9.74
N VAL A 349 15.02 10.73 9.97
CA VAL A 349 16.26 10.38 9.25
C VAL A 349 17.29 9.84 10.24
N GLN A 350 17.66 8.57 10.08
CA GLN A 350 18.74 7.93 10.82
C GLN A 350 20.05 8.07 10.06
N MET A 351 21.12 8.34 10.81
CA MET A 351 22.48 8.39 10.28
C MET A 351 23.28 7.20 10.81
N VAL A 352 23.99 6.49 9.94
CA VAL A 352 24.79 5.30 10.28
C VAL A 352 26.18 5.44 9.65
N LEU A 353 27.20 5.01 10.39
CA LEU A 353 28.59 5.05 9.96
C LEU A 353 29.03 3.68 9.42
N HIS A 354 29.52 3.65 8.18
CA HIS A 354 30.04 2.47 7.49
C HIS A 354 31.51 2.67 7.13
N ASN A 355 32.28 1.59 7.03
CA ASN A 355 33.64 1.65 6.49
C ASN A 355 33.62 1.80 4.96
N CYS A 356 34.79 1.98 4.34
CA CYS A 356 34.94 2.07 2.88
C CYS A 356 34.45 0.85 2.09
N ASN A 357 34.24 -0.29 2.75
CA ASN A 357 33.66 -1.51 2.18
C ASN A 357 32.14 -1.62 2.41
N ASN A 358 31.49 -0.52 2.85
CA ASN A 358 30.07 -0.47 3.21
C ASN A 358 29.64 -1.45 4.33
N GLN A 359 30.56 -1.83 5.20
CA GLN A 359 30.23 -2.61 6.40
C GLN A 359 30.00 -1.65 7.57
N THR A 360 29.01 -1.94 8.40
CA THR A 360 28.75 -1.18 9.63
C THR A 360 29.96 -1.24 10.54
N ILE A 361 30.39 -0.09 11.05
CA ILE A 361 31.52 -0.02 11.99
C ILE A 361 30.98 -0.39 13.38
N PRO A 362 31.63 -1.29 14.15
CA PRO A 362 31.29 -1.50 15.54
C PRO A 362 31.79 -0.34 16.42
N ASN A 363 31.19 -0.12 17.59
CA ASN A 363 31.68 0.82 18.61
C ASN A 363 31.85 2.28 18.13
N TYR A 364 30.81 2.84 17.52
CA TYR A 364 30.71 4.28 17.29
C TYR A 364 29.47 4.85 17.96
N TYR A 365 29.50 6.14 18.24
CA TYR A 365 28.39 6.90 18.78
C TYR A 365 28.12 8.13 17.90
N ILE A 366 26.85 8.31 17.55
CA ILE A 366 26.32 9.52 16.90
C ILE A 366 25.32 10.13 17.88
N SER A 367 25.57 11.35 18.34
CA SER A 367 24.62 12.09 19.16
C SER A 367 23.36 12.46 18.36
N ASN A 368 22.16 12.28 18.94
CA ASN A 368 20.86 12.61 18.31
C ASN A 368 20.69 12.02 16.89
N ASP A 369 20.71 10.70 16.83
CA ASP A 369 20.60 9.90 15.60
C ASP A 369 19.22 9.97 14.92
N HIS A 370 18.18 10.42 15.63
CA HIS A 370 16.83 10.68 15.09
C HIS A 370 16.54 12.19 14.98
N ASN A 371 16.09 12.64 13.80
CA ASN A 371 15.56 14.00 13.61
C ASN A 371 14.26 13.93 12.80
N VAL A 372 13.26 14.64 13.30
CA VAL A 372 11.93 14.80 12.68
C VAL A 372 12.02 15.85 11.57
N PHE A 373 11.60 15.51 10.36
CA PHE A 373 11.56 16.46 9.24
C PHE A 373 10.51 17.56 9.49
N ASN A 374 10.90 18.82 9.69
CA ASN A 374 9.96 19.91 9.97
C ASN A 374 10.26 21.16 9.12
N ASN A 375 9.67 21.19 7.93
CA ASN A 375 10.10 22.06 6.82
C ASN A 375 9.70 23.56 6.93
N GLU A 376 9.47 24.09 8.13
CA GLU A 376 9.42 25.56 8.35
C GLU A 376 10.83 26.15 8.54
N ILE A 377 11.84 25.32 8.73
CA ILE A 377 13.22 25.72 8.91
C ILE A 377 13.99 25.09 7.74
N LYS A 378 14.88 25.86 7.10
CA LYS A 378 16.00 25.26 6.38
C LYS A 378 16.74 24.44 7.42
N ASP A 379 16.35 23.19 7.63
CA ASP A 379 16.91 22.38 8.70
C ASP A 379 18.36 22.11 8.36
N TYR A 380 19.20 22.98 8.91
CA TYR A 380 20.58 22.69 9.20
C TYR A 380 20.52 21.45 10.07
N PHE A 381 21.07 20.32 9.60
CA PHE A 381 21.51 19.29 10.53
C PHE A 381 22.63 19.95 11.34
N GLU A 382 22.27 20.62 12.44
CA GLU A 382 23.23 21.28 13.32
C GLU A 382 23.94 20.22 14.14
N THR A 383 25.25 20.19 13.95
CA THR A 383 26.29 19.56 14.79
C THR A 383 25.95 18.19 15.36
N LYS A 384 26.31 17.13 14.63
CA LYS A 384 26.41 15.78 15.20
C LYS A 384 27.86 15.45 15.54
N GLU A 385 28.16 15.18 16.81
CA GLU A 385 29.46 14.65 17.21
C GLU A 385 29.56 13.18 16.82
N ILE A 386 30.62 12.83 16.10
CA ILE A 386 30.93 11.44 15.75
C ILE A 386 32.10 10.98 16.62
N GLN A 387 31.88 9.97 17.45
CA GLN A 387 32.94 9.30 18.20
C GLN A 387 33.08 7.86 17.68
N SER A 388 34.29 7.45 17.33
CA SER A 388 34.58 6.09 16.88
C SER A 388 35.90 5.59 17.48
N GLU A 389 35.88 4.38 18.01
CA GLU A 389 37.05 3.71 18.59
C GLU A 389 37.87 2.94 17.55
N ASP A 390 37.40 2.88 16.29
CA ASP A 390 37.91 1.94 15.28
C ASP A 390 38.78 2.61 14.20
N TYR A 391 39.97 2.02 13.96
CA TYR A 391 41.08 2.60 13.19
C TYR A 391 40.99 2.31 11.68
N SER A 392 40.11 3.00 10.95
CA SER A 392 40.13 2.94 9.48
C SER A 392 40.11 4.31 8.80
N ASP A 393 41.04 4.49 7.85
CA ASP A 393 41.37 5.74 7.17
C ASP A 393 40.25 6.30 6.26
N PHE A 394 39.14 5.58 6.05
CA PHE A 394 38.04 6.00 5.17
C PHE A 394 36.69 5.48 5.67
N GLN A 395 35.80 6.40 6.04
CA GLN A 395 34.46 6.09 6.53
C GLN A 395 33.39 6.75 5.63
N ASN A 396 32.32 6.00 5.37
CA ASN A 396 31.12 6.41 4.64
C ASN A 396 30.00 6.68 5.64
N LEU A 397 29.40 7.87 5.59
CA LEU A 397 28.10 8.09 6.23
C LEU A 397 26.98 7.54 5.33
N LEU A 398 25.96 6.92 5.92
CA LEU A 398 24.72 6.52 5.23
C LEU A 398 23.53 7.12 5.97
N PHE A 399 22.51 7.52 5.21
CA PHE A 399 21.26 8.05 5.72
C PHE A 399 20.14 7.09 5.39
N TYR A 400 19.35 6.74 6.40
CA TYR A 400 18.17 5.90 6.27
C TYR A 400 16.96 6.72 6.70
N PHE A 401 15.83 6.46 6.06
CA PHE A 401 14.56 6.96 6.54
C PHE A 401 13.98 5.99 7.56
N ILE A 402 13.50 6.53 8.67
CA ILE A 402 12.67 5.84 9.65
C ILE A 402 11.34 6.57 9.63
N ARG A 403 10.21 5.88 9.60
CA ARG A 403 8.92 6.53 9.78
C ARG A 403 8.34 6.06 11.09
N ASN A 404 8.36 6.91 12.10
CA ASN A 404 7.71 6.62 13.37
C ASN A 404 6.19 6.75 13.18
N ASN A 405 5.50 5.62 13.09
CA ASN A 405 4.03 5.43 13.13
C ASN A 405 3.14 6.50 12.44
N VAL A 406 2.43 6.08 11.39
CA VAL A 406 0.96 6.22 11.19
C VAL A 406 0.61 5.74 9.76
N SER A 407 -0.40 4.89 9.72
CA SER A 407 -1.16 4.42 8.56
C SER A 407 -1.47 5.49 7.51
N ILE A 408 -0.60 5.68 6.52
CA ILE A 408 -0.88 5.89 5.08
C ILE A 408 0.38 5.40 4.35
N ALA A 409 0.26 4.39 3.47
CA ALA A 409 1.29 3.97 2.52
C ALA A 409 2.65 3.56 3.11
N ALA A 410 2.73 2.37 3.71
CA ALA A 410 4.00 1.72 4.02
C ALA A 410 4.57 1.07 2.74
N HIS A 411 5.42 1.80 1.99
CA HIS A 411 6.31 1.25 0.95
C HIS A 411 7.45 2.20 0.57
N TYR A 412 8.20 2.73 1.55
CA TYR A 412 9.41 3.52 1.23
C TYR A 412 10.53 3.25 2.24
N PHE A 413 11.20 2.11 2.11
CA PHE A 413 12.58 1.99 2.58
C PHE A 413 13.51 2.51 1.50
N ILE A 414 14.03 3.70 1.75
CA ILE A 414 14.89 4.43 0.85
C ILE A 414 16.32 4.06 1.23
N ASN A 415 16.87 3.06 0.57
CA ASN A 415 18.30 2.76 0.64
C ASN A 415 19.06 3.58 -0.41
N GLN A 416 19.13 4.89 -0.22
CA GLN A 416 20.13 5.72 -0.91
C GLN A 416 20.96 6.45 0.14
N GLY A 417 22.04 5.81 0.55
CA GLY A 417 23.04 6.46 1.38
C GLY A 417 23.92 7.40 0.57
N ILE A 418 24.19 8.57 1.13
CA ILE A 418 25.17 9.51 0.60
C ILE A 418 26.51 9.17 1.23
N SER A 419 27.36 8.43 0.53
CA SER A 419 28.75 8.24 0.96
C SER A 419 29.48 9.59 0.94
N ILE A 420 29.78 10.12 2.12
CA ILE A 420 30.73 11.21 2.31
C ILE A 420 32.02 10.57 2.82
N CYS A 421 33.00 10.40 1.93
CA CYS A 421 34.35 9.98 2.33
C CYS A 421 35.00 11.12 3.11
N SER A 422 35.26 10.89 4.39
CA SER A 422 36.14 11.74 5.18
C SER A 422 37.14 10.85 5.93
N LYS A 423 38.37 11.35 6.09
CA LYS A 423 39.42 10.69 6.85
C LYS A 423 39.25 11.08 8.32
N VAL A 424 39.06 10.11 9.22
CA VAL A 424 38.95 10.41 10.65
C VAL A 424 40.34 10.45 11.28
N SER A 425 40.83 11.64 11.63
CA SER A 425 42.16 11.83 12.24
C SER A 425 42.07 12.26 13.70
N TYR A 426 42.99 11.76 14.53
CA TYR A 426 43.15 12.18 15.92
C TYR A 426 44.19 13.30 16.03
N LYS A 427 43.95 14.29 16.90
CA LYS A 427 44.94 15.27 17.33
C LYS A 427 45.20 15.09 18.83
N TYR A 428 46.37 14.53 19.19
CA TYR A 428 46.85 14.55 20.57
C TYR A 428 47.36 15.96 20.88
N GLU A 429 46.69 16.69 21.78
CA GLU A 429 47.35 17.74 22.56
C GLU A 429 47.98 17.08 23.78
N ILE A 430 49.31 17.03 23.80
CA ILE A 430 50.09 16.61 24.97
C ILE A 430 50.05 17.77 25.96
N GLU A 431 49.20 17.70 26.97
CA GLU A 431 49.42 18.46 28.20
C GLU A 431 50.47 17.71 29.03
N SER A 432 51.69 18.24 29.01
CA SER A 432 52.75 17.84 29.90
C SER A 432 52.36 18.15 31.35
N THR A 433 52.02 17.13 32.13
CA THR A 433 52.17 17.16 33.58
C THR A 433 53.34 16.26 33.94
N THR A 434 54.48 16.90 34.17
CA THR A 434 55.65 16.32 34.82
C THR A 434 55.26 15.84 36.22
N ASN A 435 55.45 14.56 36.50
CA ASN A 435 55.87 14.10 37.81
C ASN A 435 56.86 12.96 37.63
N ASN A 436 58.10 13.27 38.01
CA ASN A 436 59.16 12.30 38.25
C ASN A 436 58.72 11.36 39.37
N GLU A 437 58.94 10.07 39.19
CA GLU A 437 59.71 9.30 40.17
C GLU A 437 60.27 8.03 39.51
N ASP A 438 61.55 7.83 39.78
CA ASP A 438 62.42 6.81 39.26
C ASP A 438 61.92 5.38 39.57
N ASN A 439 62.08 4.45 38.62
CA ASN A 439 62.91 3.28 38.89
C ASN A 439 63.27 2.49 37.63
N ASN A 440 64.58 2.41 37.42
CA ASN A 440 65.28 1.49 36.53
C ASN A 440 64.86 0.02 36.77
N ASN A 441 64.65 -0.74 35.68
CA ASN A 441 65.58 -1.84 35.36
C ASN A 441 65.31 -2.49 33.99
N ASN A 442 66.37 -2.46 33.18
CA ASN A 442 66.79 -3.40 32.15
C ASN A 442 66.19 -4.82 32.23
N ASN A 443 65.73 -5.39 31.09
CA ASN A 443 66.60 -6.20 30.20
C ASN A 443 65.82 -6.84 29.02
N ASN A 444 66.34 -6.61 27.82
CA ASN A 444 66.62 -7.57 26.75
C ASN A 444 66.14 -9.03 26.94
N ASN A 445 65.43 -9.62 25.95
CA ASN A 445 66.01 -10.19 24.72
C ASN A 445 65.06 -11.21 24.03
N ASN A 446 64.92 -11.04 22.72
CA ASN A 446 64.99 -12.04 21.63
C ASN A 446 64.16 -13.34 21.59
N ASN A 447 63.46 -13.45 20.45
CA ASN A 447 63.34 -14.57 19.51
C ASN A 447 62.82 -15.94 19.98
N ASN A 448 61.72 -16.39 19.38
CA ASN A 448 61.80 -17.49 18.40
C ASN A 448 60.53 -17.65 17.54
N ASN A 449 60.77 -17.75 16.23
CA ASN A 449 59.85 -18.31 15.24
C ASN A 449 59.52 -19.78 15.57
N ASN A 450 58.26 -20.17 15.37
CA ASN A 450 57.95 -21.40 14.63
C ASN A 450 56.52 -21.37 14.08
N ASN A 451 56.43 -21.62 12.78
CA ASN A 451 55.22 -21.75 11.96
C ASN A 451 54.24 -22.81 12.50
N ASN A 452 52.95 -22.51 12.39
CA ASN A 452 51.98 -23.46 11.83
C ASN A 452 50.84 -22.68 11.17
N ASN A 453 50.64 -22.97 9.88
CA ASN A 453 49.47 -22.58 9.12
C ASN A 453 48.21 -23.11 9.82
N ASN A 454 47.21 -22.25 9.98
CA ASN A 454 45.80 -22.63 9.82
C ASN A 454 45.06 -21.41 9.28
N GLU A 455 44.64 -21.51 8.04
CA GLU A 455 43.61 -20.68 7.43
C GLU A 455 42.31 -20.90 8.23
N ASN A 456 41.87 -19.87 8.96
CA ASN A 456 40.47 -19.78 9.34
C ASN A 456 39.76 -19.00 8.24
N ILE A 457 39.05 -19.75 7.39
CA ILE A 457 38.01 -19.23 6.52
C ILE A 457 36.87 -18.77 7.45
N ASP A 458 36.68 -17.46 7.58
CA ASP A 458 35.50 -16.89 8.24
C ASP A 458 34.26 -17.23 7.41
N GLU A 459 33.39 -18.09 7.96
CA GLU A 459 32.15 -18.61 7.35
C GLU A 459 31.05 -17.55 7.09
N ASN A 460 31.34 -16.26 7.31
CA ASN A 460 30.36 -15.17 7.17
C ASN A 460 30.21 -14.58 5.74
N ASN A 461 30.99 -15.06 4.77
CA ASN A 461 30.95 -14.59 3.38
C ASN A 461 30.12 -15.48 2.43
N ASN A 462 29.11 -16.21 2.94
CA ASN A 462 28.20 -16.96 2.08
C ASN A 462 27.08 -16.03 1.52
N PRO A 463 26.92 -15.91 0.18
CA PRO A 463 25.82 -15.16 -0.43
C PRO A 463 24.42 -15.62 -0.01
N GLU A 464 24.25 -16.83 0.53
CA GLU A 464 22.99 -17.27 1.15
C GLU A 464 22.67 -16.52 2.46
N ASN A 465 23.66 -16.24 3.31
CA ASN A 465 23.45 -15.48 4.56
C ASN A 465 23.06 -14.02 4.27
N LYS A 466 23.61 -13.43 3.20
CA LYS A 466 23.23 -12.09 2.73
C LYS A 466 21.80 -12.06 2.21
N LYS A 467 21.35 -13.15 1.57
CA LYS A 467 19.97 -13.35 1.10
C LYS A 467 19.00 -13.50 2.28
N ILE A 468 19.39 -14.24 3.31
CA ILE A 468 18.61 -14.47 4.54
C ILE A 468 18.36 -13.15 5.29
N ILE A 469 19.37 -12.28 5.45
CA ILE A 469 19.22 -10.98 6.12
C ILE A 469 18.25 -10.05 5.37
N THR A 470 18.31 -9.99 4.04
CA THR A 470 17.34 -9.22 3.22
C THR A 470 15.92 -9.78 3.28
N THR A 471 15.75 -11.11 3.43
CA THR A 471 14.43 -11.73 3.60
C THR A 471 13.86 -11.41 4.97
N ILE A 472 14.68 -11.49 6.03
CA ILE A 472 14.29 -11.17 7.42
C ILE A 472 13.80 -9.72 7.53
N TRP A 473 14.39 -8.79 6.78
CA TRP A 473 14.04 -7.37 6.84
C TRP A 473 12.79 -7.01 6.03
N ASN A 474 12.53 -7.69 4.91
CA ASN A 474 11.30 -7.51 4.14
C ASN A 474 10.06 -8.07 4.87
N ASP A 475 10.24 -9.10 5.69
CA ASP A 475 9.16 -9.73 6.45
C ASP A 475 8.74 -8.90 7.70
N LEU A 476 9.66 -8.10 8.28
CA LEU A 476 9.35 -7.14 9.35
C LEU A 476 8.38 -6.03 8.90
N ASN A 477 8.43 -5.63 7.62
CA ASN A 477 7.55 -4.63 7.03
C ASN A 477 6.11 -5.13 6.82
N ILE A 478 5.94 -6.46 6.68
CA ILE A 478 4.61 -7.11 6.63
C ILE A 478 3.95 -7.06 8.02
N LEU A 479 4.76 -7.07 9.08
CA LEU A 479 4.31 -7.02 10.48
C LEU A 479 3.70 -5.66 10.83
N GLU A 480 4.35 -4.54 10.49
CA GLU A 480 3.80 -3.19 10.69
C GLU A 480 2.50 -2.96 9.92
N TYR A 481 2.39 -3.54 8.72
CA TYR A 481 1.17 -3.52 7.90
C TYR A 481 0.01 -4.28 8.55
N LEU A 482 0.29 -5.39 9.25
CA LEU A 482 -0.73 -6.18 9.96
C LEU A 482 -1.12 -5.58 11.33
N LEU A 483 -0.26 -4.75 11.93
CA LEU A 483 -0.39 -4.26 13.31
C LEU A 483 -0.83 -2.78 13.47
N GLY A 484 -1.22 -2.09 12.39
CA GLY A 484 -1.64 -0.68 12.47
C GLY A 484 -2.77 -0.41 13.49
N GLU A 485 -2.81 0.80 14.07
CA GLU A 485 -3.65 1.17 15.24
C GLU A 485 -5.16 0.84 15.11
N ASN A 486 -5.71 0.69 13.91
CA ASN A 486 -7.13 0.34 13.68
C ASN A 486 -7.43 -1.18 13.70
N ALA A 487 -6.41 -2.03 13.79
CA ALA A 487 -6.57 -3.48 13.95
C ALA A 487 -6.73 -3.90 15.44
N LEU A 488 -6.38 -3.01 16.38
CA LEU A 488 -6.22 -3.31 17.81
C LEU A 488 -7.36 -2.81 18.70
N SER A 489 -8.47 -2.31 18.14
CA SER A 489 -9.66 -1.98 18.95
C SER A 489 -10.28 -3.26 19.51
N GLU A 490 -10.61 -3.29 20.82
CA GLU A 490 -11.20 -4.43 21.57
C GLU A 490 -12.34 -5.20 20.86
N LYS A 491 -13.05 -4.57 19.91
CA LYS A 491 -14.16 -5.18 19.15
C LYS A 491 -13.79 -5.93 17.87
N LYS A 492 -12.51 -5.96 17.45
CA LYS A 492 -12.03 -6.70 16.26
C LYS A 492 -11.16 -7.93 16.58
N MET A 493 -10.88 -8.20 17.86
CA MET A 493 -10.09 -9.36 18.29
C MET A 493 -10.76 -10.71 18.01
N ASP A 494 -12.06 -10.74 17.72
CA ASP A 494 -12.78 -11.97 17.35
C ASP A 494 -12.52 -12.45 15.90
N LEU A 495 -11.69 -11.75 15.11
CA LEU A 495 -11.52 -12.02 13.66
C LEU A 495 -10.15 -12.54 13.19
N PHE A 496 -9.16 -12.81 14.06
CA PHE A 496 -7.83 -13.23 13.57
C PHE A 496 -7.24 -14.54 14.14
N PRO A 497 -7.85 -15.69 13.82
CA PRO A 497 -7.26 -17.03 13.95
C PRO A 497 -5.91 -17.33 13.25
N PHE A 498 -5.43 -16.50 12.31
CA PHE A 498 -4.37 -16.91 11.34
C PHE A 498 -3.14 -16.02 11.30
N PHE A 499 -2.88 -15.24 12.35
CA PHE A 499 -1.73 -14.34 12.39
C PHE A 499 -0.38 -15.08 12.22
N TRP A 500 -0.32 -16.32 12.68
CA TRP A 500 0.88 -17.16 12.65
C TRP A 500 1.17 -17.81 11.30
N LEU A 501 0.15 -18.05 10.47
CA LEU A 501 0.29 -18.87 9.26
C LEU A 501 1.28 -18.29 8.23
N PRO A 502 1.29 -16.96 7.96
CA PRO A 502 2.31 -16.35 7.11
C PRO A 502 3.73 -16.54 7.66
N VAL A 503 3.92 -16.29 8.96
CA VAL A 503 5.22 -16.38 9.66
C VAL A 503 5.77 -17.80 9.64
N ILE A 504 4.91 -18.79 9.93
CA ILE A 504 5.24 -20.21 9.89
C ILE A 504 5.60 -20.66 8.47
N LYS A 505 4.85 -20.24 7.45
CA LYS A 505 5.12 -20.62 6.05
C LYS A 505 6.45 -20.06 5.54
N THR A 506 6.84 -18.88 6.03
CA THR A 506 8.15 -18.27 5.71
C THR A 506 9.31 -18.86 6.52
N LEU A 507 9.04 -19.74 7.49
CA LEU A 507 10.04 -20.36 8.40
C LEU A 507 10.91 -19.34 9.16
N ASN A 508 10.42 -18.13 9.38
CA ASN A 508 11.21 -17.02 9.93
C ASN A 508 11.09 -16.94 11.47
N PHE A 509 11.85 -17.79 12.18
CA PHE A 509 11.79 -17.95 13.63
C PHE A 509 12.00 -16.66 14.44
N PRO A 510 12.98 -15.78 14.10
CA PRO A 510 13.15 -14.50 14.79
C PRO A 510 11.87 -13.64 14.84
N ILE A 511 11.07 -13.67 13.78
CA ILE A 511 9.81 -12.90 13.71
C ILE A 511 8.73 -13.54 14.60
N GLY A 512 8.61 -14.86 14.58
CA GLY A 512 7.71 -15.57 15.48
C GLY A 512 8.00 -15.23 16.95
N LYS A 513 9.28 -15.16 17.30
CA LYS A 513 9.72 -14.79 18.65
C LYS A 513 9.38 -13.33 18.99
N LEU A 514 9.66 -12.40 18.09
CA LEU A 514 9.36 -10.97 18.31
C LEU A 514 7.86 -10.72 18.52
N LEU A 515 6.99 -11.45 17.80
CA LEU A 515 5.54 -11.38 17.99
C LEU A 515 5.10 -11.88 19.36
N VAL A 516 5.69 -12.96 19.84
CA VAL A 516 5.44 -13.49 21.19
C VAL A 516 5.89 -12.49 22.24
N ASP A 517 7.10 -11.98 22.11
CA ASP A 517 7.68 -11.02 23.05
C ASP A 517 6.83 -9.74 23.11
N TYR A 518 6.33 -9.26 21.97
CA TYR A 518 5.40 -8.13 21.90
C TYR A 518 4.06 -8.43 22.58
N ALA A 519 3.46 -9.58 22.29
CA ALA A 519 2.19 -9.97 22.89
C ALA A 519 2.30 -10.08 24.42
N ASP A 520 3.39 -10.68 24.89
CA ASP A 520 3.71 -10.77 26.31
C ASP A 520 3.94 -9.39 26.96
N ALA A 521 4.63 -8.47 26.27
CA ALA A 521 4.91 -7.13 26.77
C ALA A 521 3.66 -6.23 26.86
N HIS A 522 2.61 -6.56 26.11
CA HIS A 522 1.38 -5.77 26.01
C HIS A 522 0.13 -6.49 26.55
N ASP A 523 0.31 -7.60 27.28
CA ASP A 523 -0.78 -8.41 27.84
C ASP A 523 -1.82 -8.88 26.79
N ILE A 524 -1.35 -9.12 25.56
CA ILE A 524 -2.16 -9.63 24.46
C ILE A 524 -2.06 -11.16 24.42
N VAL A 525 -3.20 -11.84 24.41
CA VAL A 525 -3.27 -13.30 24.22
C VAL A 525 -3.72 -13.61 22.80
N PHE A 526 -2.83 -14.19 22.00
CA PHE A 526 -3.18 -14.64 20.65
C PHE A 526 -3.92 -15.98 20.69
N THR A 527 -4.99 -16.10 19.92
CA THR A 527 -5.61 -17.39 19.64
C THR A 527 -4.75 -18.17 18.65
N ILE A 528 -4.12 -19.25 19.11
CA ILE A 528 -3.15 -20.04 18.32
C ILE A 528 -3.66 -21.44 17.95
N ASP A 529 -4.82 -21.86 18.45
CA ASP A 529 -5.40 -23.20 18.26
C ASP A 529 -6.58 -23.24 17.27
N ASP A 530 -6.86 -22.14 16.56
CA ASP A 530 -7.93 -22.07 15.58
C ASP A 530 -7.64 -22.87 14.29
N ILE A 531 -8.72 -23.15 13.54
CA ILE A 531 -8.72 -23.98 12.33
C ILE A 531 -8.99 -23.16 11.07
N ASN A 532 -8.13 -23.29 10.04
CA ASN A 532 -8.29 -22.57 8.77
C ASN A 532 -9.35 -23.19 7.85
N SER A 533 -9.57 -22.59 6.67
CA SER A 533 -10.51 -23.10 5.65
C SER A 533 -10.16 -24.49 5.10
N ARG A 534 -8.94 -24.98 5.34
CA ARG A 534 -8.48 -26.34 5.04
C ARG A 534 -8.61 -27.29 6.25
N GLY A 535 -9.08 -26.78 7.38
CA GLY A 535 -9.16 -27.49 8.65
C GLY A 535 -7.80 -27.64 9.35
N ASP A 536 -6.78 -26.87 8.98
CA ASP A 536 -5.45 -26.96 9.61
C ASP A 536 -5.37 -26.08 10.87
N THR A 537 -4.76 -26.59 11.94
CA THR A 537 -4.37 -25.80 13.12
C THR A 537 -2.98 -25.18 12.93
N SER A 538 -2.63 -24.17 13.73
CA SER A 538 -1.27 -23.59 13.71
C SER A 538 -0.19 -24.64 13.97
N LEU A 539 -0.41 -25.52 14.95
CA LEU A 539 0.48 -26.65 15.25
C LEU A 539 0.61 -27.64 14.08
N LEU A 540 -0.49 -27.91 13.36
CA LEU A 540 -0.42 -28.79 12.19
C LEU A 540 0.42 -28.15 11.07
N ASN A 541 0.32 -26.83 10.90
CA ASN A 541 1.09 -26.08 9.92
C ASN A 541 2.58 -26.04 10.27
N THR A 542 2.97 -25.84 11.53
CA THR A 542 4.40 -25.87 11.90
C THR A 542 5.04 -27.21 11.56
N ILE A 543 4.38 -28.31 11.94
CA ILE A 543 4.86 -29.67 11.69
C ILE A 543 4.97 -29.95 10.18
N TYR A 544 4.03 -29.41 9.38
CA TYR A 544 4.05 -29.55 7.93
C TYR A 544 5.26 -28.87 7.30
N TYR A 545 5.62 -27.66 7.73
CA TYR A 545 6.75 -26.89 7.19
C TYR A 545 8.10 -27.25 7.85
N GLY A 546 8.10 -27.97 8.98
CA GLY A 546 9.24 -28.76 9.47
C GLY A 546 10.35 -28.00 10.18
N ASN A 547 10.03 -26.99 11.00
CA ASN A 547 11.03 -26.22 11.76
C ASN A 547 10.79 -26.33 13.27
N THR A 548 11.43 -27.33 13.90
CA THR A 548 11.30 -27.74 15.31
C THR A 548 11.30 -26.60 16.33
N GLU A 549 11.98 -25.49 16.04
CA GLU A 549 12.03 -24.32 16.91
C GLU A 549 10.68 -23.59 16.98
N PHE A 550 9.91 -23.56 15.88
CA PHE A 550 8.55 -23.02 15.90
C PHE A 550 7.57 -23.89 16.67
N GLU A 551 7.67 -25.22 16.63
CA GLU A 551 6.83 -26.09 17.44
C GLU A 551 7.06 -25.81 18.94
N LYS A 552 8.32 -25.70 19.36
CA LYS A 552 8.67 -25.34 20.74
C LYS A 552 8.08 -23.98 21.13
N LEU A 553 8.25 -22.97 20.29
CA LEU A 553 7.72 -21.63 20.55
C LEU A 553 6.20 -21.61 20.73
N ILE A 554 5.46 -22.32 19.87
CA ILE A 554 3.99 -22.41 19.96
C ILE A 554 3.57 -23.19 21.22
N MET A 555 4.23 -24.30 21.53
CA MET A 555 3.92 -25.09 22.72
C MET A 555 4.24 -24.33 24.01
N ASP A 556 5.38 -23.65 24.08
CA ASP A 556 5.78 -22.82 25.21
C ASP A 556 4.82 -21.64 25.41
N TYR A 557 4.43 -20.96 24.32
CA TYR A 557 3.44 -19.89 24.38
C TYR A 557 2.09 -20.41 24.89
N ALA A 558 1.63 -21.55 24.35
CA ALA A 558 0.39 -22.19 24.79
C ALA A 558 0.42 -22.53 26.29
N THR A 559 1.52 -23.10 26.78
CA THR A 559 1.70 -23.43 28.19
C THR A 559 1.69 -22.18 29.08
N ARG A 560 2.42 -21.11 28.69
CA ARG A 560 2.47 -19.85 29.46
C ARG A 560 1.12 -19.14 29.55
N HIS A 561 0.35 -19.17 28.46
CA HIS A 561 -0.98 -18.53 28.37
C HIS A 561 -2.15 -19.47 28.64
N LYS A 562 -1.88 -20.72 29.05
CA LYS A 562 -2.89 -21.74 29.38
C LYS A 562 -3.86 -22.05 28.23
N ILE A 563 -3.35 -22.02 26.99
CA ILE A 563 -4.08 -22.39 25.78
C ILE A 563 -3.94 -23.90 25.58
N LEU A 564 -5.06 -24.62 25.44
CA LEU A 564 -5.06 -26.06 25.20
C LEU A 564 -4.94 -26.35 23.70
N LEU A 565 -3.77 -26.81 23.25
CA LEU A 565 -3.55 -27.12 21.83
C LEU A 565 -4.34 -28.36 21.37
N LYS A 566 -4.96 -28.27 20.19
CA LYS A 566 -5.68 -29.38 19.54
C LYS A 566 -4.71 -30.37 18.87
N ILE A 567 -3.87 -31.04 19.65
CA ILE A 567 -2.79 -31.93 19.17
C ILE A 567 -3.27 -33.19 18.41
N ASN A 568 -4.56 -33.52 18.50
CA ASN A 568 -5.19 -34.65 17.81
C ASN A 568 -6.12 -34.21 16.66
N HIS A 569 -6.14 -32.93 16.31
CA HIS A 569 -7.06 -32.42 15.29
C HIS A 569 -6.76 -33.01 13.91
N ILE A 570 -7.82 -33.32 13.16
CA ILE A 570 -7.75 -33.90 11.82
C ILE A 570 -8.23 -32.84 10.82
N ASN A 571 -7.40 -32.50 9.84
CA ASN A 571 -7.76 -31.54 8.79
C ASN A 571 -8.61 -32.17 7.67
N ASN A 572 -9.00 -31.35 6.67
CA ASN A 572 -9.82 -31.81 5.53
C ASN A 572 -9.10 -32.82 4.62
N LYS A 573 -7.80 -33.07 4.84
CA LYS A 573 -6.99 -34.10 4.14
C LYS A 573 -6.75 -35.34 5.00
N ASN A 574 -7.45 -35.50 6.12
CA ASN A 574 -7.27 -36.57 7.10
C ASN A 574 -5.85 -36.62 7.71
N GLN A 575 -5.18 -35.48 7.80
CA GLN A 575 -3.86 -35.33 8.41
C GLN A 575 -4.01 -34.82 9.84
N TYR A 576 -3.20 -35.35 10.75
CA TYR A 576 -3.11 -34.92 12.15
C TYR A 576 -1.65 -34.78 12.57
N PRO A 577 -1.35 -34.01 13.65
CA PRO A 577 0.01 -33.66 14.04
C PRO A 577 0.98 -34.84 14.12
N PHE A 578 0.58 -35.94 14.78
CA PHE A 578 1.41 -37.13 14.91
C PHE A 578 1.66 -37.85 13.56
N LEU A 579 0.66 -37.90 12.66
CA LEU A 579 0.83 -38.51 11.34
C LEU A 579 1.79 -37.71 10.46
N LEU A 580 1.66 -36.37 10.44
CA LEU A 580 2.59 -35.52 9.70
C LEU A 580 3.99 -35.58 10.28
N ALA A 581 4.10 -35.55 11.61
CA ALA A 581 5.35 -35.73 12.32
C ALA A 581 6.00 -37.10 12.04
N LYS A 582 5.27 -38.12 11.54
CA LYS A 582 5.80 -39.43 11.10
C LYS A 582 6.20 -39.47 9.62
N ILE A 583 5.69 -38.57 8.78
CA ILE A 583 5.95 -38.53 7.33
C ILE A 583 7.11 -37.60 6.97
N ASN A 584 7.33 -36.51 7.71
CA ASN A 584 8.38 -35.53 7.45
C ASN A 584 9.70 -35.90 8.16
N ASN A 585 10.77 -36.21 7.42
CA ASN A 585 12.08 -36.81 7.80
C ASN A 585 12.89 -36.28 9.02
N ASN A 586 12.35 -35.47 9.94
CA ASN A 586 13.01 -34.94 11.16
C ASN A 586 12.25 -35.28 12.47
N ASN A 587 11.80 -36.53 12.63
CA ASN A 587 10.57 -36.88 13.37
C ASN A 587 10.66 -37.10 14.89
N ASN A 588 11.80 -37.55 15.42
CA ASN A 588 11.79 -38.10 16.79
C ASN A 588 11.62 -37.02 17.86
N GLU A 589 12.15 -35.82 17.60
CA GLU A 589 12.04 -34.69 18.52
C GLU A 589 10.60 -34.16 18.58
N ILE A 590 9.95 -33.95 17.42
CA ILE A 590 8.55 -33.50 17.36
C ILE A 590 7.59 -34.53 17.96
N ILE A 591 7.83 -35.83 17.72
CA ILE A 591 7.04 -36.89 18.35
C ILE A 591 7.22 -36.87 19.88
N GLY A 592 8.44 -36.61 20.37
CA GLY A 592 8.73 -36.40 21.79
C GLY A 592 7.96 -35.22 22.36
N LEU A 593 8.03 -34.05 21.71
CA LEU A 593 7.30 -32.84 22.12
C LEU A 593 5.78 -33.06 22.17
N LEU A 594 5.21 -33.72 21.16
CA LEU A 594 3.78 -34.07 21.15
C LEU A 594 3.41 -35.05 22.27
N TRP A 595 4.29 -35.99 22.61
CA TRP A 595 4.09 -36.94 23.70
C TRP A 595 4.14 -36.25 25.06
N ASP A 596 5.16 -35.43 25.29
CA ASP A 596 5.37 -34.70 26.54
C ASP A 596 4.22 -33.72 26.80
N TYR A 597 3.85 -32.93 25.80
CA TYR A 597 2.71 -32.02 25.89
C TYR A 597 1.39 -32.76 26.18
N ALA A 598 1.19 -33.95 25.58
CA ALA A 598 0.02 -34.78 25.83
C ALA A 598 -0.01 -35.32 27.28
N GLN A 599 1.13 -35.75 27.83
CA GLN A 599 1.24 -36.21 29.21
C GLN A 599 0.99 -35.06 30.19
N GLU A 600 1.63 -33.91 30.00
CA GLU A 600 1.49 -32.74 30.86
C GLU A 600 0.04 -32.23 30.94
N ASN A 601 -0.71 -32.34 29.83
CA ASN A 601 -2.09 -31.88 29.73
C ASN A 601 -3.14 -32.99 29.84
N ASN A 602 -2.74 -34.23 30.21
CA ASN A 602 -3.62 -35.41 30.29
C ASN A 602 -4.45 -35.68 29.01
N ILE A 603 -3.87 -35.43 27.84
CA ILE A 603 -4.48 -35.69 26.53
C ILE A 603 -4.04 -37.07 26.05
N LYS A 604 -4.97 -37.91 25.59
CA LYS A 604 -4.62 -39.17 24.92
C LYS A 604 -4.16 -38.89 23.50
N LEU A 605 -2.86 -38.97 23.22
CA LEU A 605 -2.29 -38.74 21.89
C LEU A 605 -2.79 -39.80 20.88
N MET A 606 -3.31 -39.35 19.74
CA MET A 606 -3.76 -40.21 18.64
C MET A 606 -2.55 -40.61 17.80
N VAL A 607 -2.23 -41.91 17.78
CA VAL A 607 -1.06 -42.46 17.07
C VAL A 607 -1.41 -43.37 15.88
N HIS A 608 -2.70 -43.65 15.67
CA HIS A 608 -3.25 -44.36 14.50
C HIS A 608 -4.57 -43.69 14.09
N GLY A 609 -4.86 -43.61 12.79
CA GLY A 609 -6.14 -43.09 12.28
C GLY A 609 -7.29 -44.04 12.62
N ILE A 610 -8.52 -43.50 12.69
CA ILE A 610 -9.76 -44.27 12.89
C ILE A 610 -10.07 -45.12 11.65
#